data_AF-A0A6H9V3J3-F1
#
_entry.id   AF-A0A6H9V3J3-F1
#
_cell.length_a   1.000
_cell.length_b   1.000
_cell.length_c   1.000
_cell.angle_alpha   90.00
_cell.angle_beta   90.00
_cell.angle_gamma   90.00
#
_symmetry.space_group_name_H-M   'P 1'
#
loop_
_entity.id
_entity.type
_entity.pdbx_description
1 polymer ?
#
loop_
_entity_poly.entity_id
_entity_poly.type
_entity_poly.pdbx_seq_one_letter_code
_entity_poly.pdbx_strand_id
1 'polypeptide(L)'
;MVLNPDFCLDVPEGFDDSDAETGVHPMARKLFPATTAADAFRKAHEWVREQNIRLTDVSWDFFHEEDQPYCLSIYFTFELGPEDT
;
A
#
# COMPACT_ATOMS: atom_id res chain seq x y z
N MET A 1 5.85 15.71 12.56
CA MET A 1 4.52 15.36 12.01
C MET A 1 3.81 14.47 13.01
N VAL A 2 2.53 14.71 13.29
CA VAL A 2 1.73 13.76 14.10
C VAL A 2 1.24 12.68 13.14
N LEU A 3 1.75 11.46 13.26
CA LEU A 3 1.25 10.31 12.51
C LEU A 3 -0.12 9.92 13.08
N ASN A 4 -1.08 9.63 12.21
CA ASN A 4 -2.38 9.11 12.67
C ASN A 4 -2.16 7.68 13.19
N PRO A 5 -2.48 7.39 14.48
CA PRO A 5 -2.31 6.06 15.06
C PRO A 5 -3.11 4.98 14.33
N ASP A 6 -4.18 5.32 13.62
CA ASP A 6 -4.98 4.37 12.83
C ASP A 6 -4.21 3.78 11.62
N PHE A 7 -3.06 4.38 11.26
CA PHE A 7 -2.17 3.88 10.21
C PHE A 7 -0.93 3.15 10.76
N CYS A 8 -0.89 2.88 12.06
CA CYS A 8 0.14 2.03 12.68
C CYS A 8 -0.35 0.57 12.75
N LEU A 9 0.54 -0.38 12.48
CA LEU A 9 0.27 -1.80 12.67
C LEU A 9 0.89 -2.23 14.00
N ASP A 10 0.07 -2.66 14.96
CA ASP A 10 0.57 -3.30 16.18
C ASP A 10 1.07 -4.71 15.85
N VAL A 11 2.38 -4.89 15.86
CA VAL A 11 3.03 -6.19 15.65
C VAL A 11 3.16 -6.90 17.01
N PRO A 12 2.59 -8.11 17.19
CA PRO A 12 2.74 -8.86 18.43
C PRO A 12 4.21 -9.16 18.76
N GLU A 13 4.54 -9.17 20.05
CA GLU A 13 5.86 -9.58 20.51
C GLU A 13 6.19 -11.00 20.00
N GLY A 14 7.35 -11.16 19.35
CA GLY A 14 7.79 -12.44 18.77
C GLY A 14 7.23 -12.77 17.38
N PHE A 15 6.49 -11.86 16.73
CA PHE A 15 6.07 -12.01 15.34
C PHE A 15 7.14 -11.58 14.31
N ASP A 16 8.20 -10.90 14.77
CA ASP A 16 9.35 -10.58 13.93
C ASP A 16 10.09 -11.87 13.54
N ASP A 17 9.86 -12.32 12.31
CA ASP A 17 10.47 -13.50 11.70
C ASP A 17 11.51 -13.10 10.65
N SER A 18 12.16 -11.95 10.82
CA SER A 18 13.24 -11.46 9.96
C SER A 18 14.42 -12.44 9.81
N ASP A 19 14.60 -13.35 10.78
CA ASP A 19 15.59 -14.43 10.75
C ASP A 19 15.12 -15.72 10.03
N ALA A 20 13.86 -15.79 9.58
CA ALA A 20 13.33 -16.93 8.83
C ALA A 20 13.71 -16.87 7.34
N GLU A 21 13.91 -18.04 6.71
CA GLU A 21 14.26 -18.16 5.28
C GLU A 21 13.29 -17.43 4.34
N THR A 22 12.02 -17.31 4.75
CA THR A 22 10.94 -16.69 3.99
C THR A 22 10.21 -15.60 4.79
N GLY A 23 10.92 -14.86 5.65
CA GLY A 23 10.34 -13.93 6.62
C GLY A 23 9.21 -13.03 6.10
N VAL A 24 8.30 -12.66 6.98
CA VAL A 24 7.19 -11.74 6.72
C VAL A 24 7.71 -10.31 6.67
N HIS A 25 7.72 -9.74 5.48
CA HIS A 25 8.09 -8.34 5.30
C HIS A 25 6.88 -7.41 5.44
N PRO A 26 6.99 -6.32 6.21
CA PRO A 26 5.94 -5.32 6.26
C PRO A 26 5.75 -4.69 4.88
N MET A 27 4.50 -4.64 4.44
CA MET A 27 4.13 -4.10 3.13
C MET A 27 2.91 -3.21 3.27
N ALA A 28 3.02 -1.99 2.76
CA ALA A 28 1.90 -1.07 2.70
C ALA A 28 0.98 -1.44 1.54
N ARG A 29 -0.33 -1.28 1.74
CA ARG A 29 -1.34 -1.37 0.69
C ARG A 29 -2.08 -0.05 0.59
N LYS A 30 -2.30 0.45 -0.62
CA LYS A 30 -3.16 1.60 -0.89
C LYS A 30 -4.24 1.25 -1.89
N LEU A 31 -5.48 1.67 -1.60
CA LEU A 31 -6.66 1.46 -2.43
C LEU A 31 -6.96 2.70 -3.27
N PHE A 32 -7.32 2.49 -4.53
CA PHE A 32 -7.78 3.51 -5.47
C PHE A 32 -9.17 3.15 -5.99
N PRO A 33 -10.24 3.36 -5.19
CA PRO A 33 -11.60 3.19 -5.66
C PRO A 33 -11.94 4.26 -6.70
N ALA A 34 -12.76 3.90 -7.69
CA ALA A 34 -13.25 4.79 -8.72
C ALA A 34 -14.56 4.31 -9.36
N THR A 35 -15.25 5.21 -10.05
CA THR A 35 -16.45 4.91 -10.85
C THR A 35 -16.13 4.29 -12.21
N THR A 36 -14.88 4.41 -12.69
CA THR A 36 -14.40 3.80 -13.93
C THR A 36 -13.01 3.21 -13.73
N ALA A 37 -12.67 2.21 -14.57
CA ALA A 37 -11.33 1.63 -14.51
C ALA A 37 -10.23 2.65 -14.85
N ALA A 38 -10.46 3.48 -15.87
CA ALA A 38 -9.52 4.53 -16.25
C ALA A 38 -9.22 5.51 -15.11
N ASP A 39 -10.23 5.86 -14.31
CA ASP A 39 -10.04 6.75 -13.16
C ASP A 39 -9.24 6.10 -12.03
N ALA A 40 -9.42 4.79 -11.77
CA ALA A 40 -8.62 4.08 -10.78
C ALA A 40 -7.12 4.12 -11.16
N PHE A 41 -6.80 3.81 -12.42
CA PHE A 41 -5.42 3.88 -12.93
C PHE A 41 -4.86 5.31 -12.93
N ARG A 42 -5.67 6.30 -13.30
CA ARG A 42 -5.26 7.72 -13.26
C ARG A 42 -4.91 8.16 -11.84
N LYS A 43 -5.78 7.89 -10.86
CA LYS A 43 -5.54 8.21 -9.44
C LYS A 43 -4.27 7.52 -8.93
N ALA A 44 -4.07 6.24 -9.26
CA ALA A 44 -2.88 5.50 -8.87
C ALA A 44 -1.62 6.11 -9.48
N HIS A 45 -1.62 6.43 -10.77
CA HIS A 45 -0.50 7.08 -11.45
C HIS A 45 -0.17 8.46 -10.85
N GLU A 46 -1.18 9.30 -10.62
CA GLU A 46 -1.03 10.62 -9.98
C GLU A 46 -0.41 10.51 -8.59
N TRP A 47 -0.73 9.46 -7.84
CA TRP A 47 -0.13 9.24 -6.53
C TRP A 47 1.28 8.67 -6.64
N VAL A 48 1.49 7.59 -7.41
CA VAL A 48 2.80 6.91 -7.54
C VAL A 48 3.89 7.86 -8.02
N ARG A 49 3.59 8.78 -8.94
CA ARG A 49 4.59 9.76 -9.43
C ARG A 49 5.15 10.68 -8.33
N GLU A 50 4.46 10.81 -7.20
CA GLU A 50 4.79 11.71 -6.09
C GLU A 50 5.48 10.97 -4.93
N GLN A 51 5.60 9.64 -4.98
CA GLN A 51 6.12 8.82 -3.89
C GLN A 51 7.43 8.15 -4.26
N ASN A 52 8.35 8.05 -3.30
CA ASN A 52 9.55 7.21 -3.43
C ASN A 52 9.27 5.81 -2.87
N ILE A 53 8.72 4.94 -3.73
CA ILE A 53 8.29 3.61 -3.34
C ILE A 53 8.77 2.55 -4.32
N ARG A 54 9.00 1.36 -3.79
CA ARG A 54 9.15 0.14 -4.58
C ARG A 54 7.80 -0.58 -4.65
N LEU A 55 7.23 -0.63 -5.84
CA LEU A 55 6.01 -1.38 -6.11
C LEU A 55 6.31 -2.88 -6.10
N THR A 56 5.62 -3.62 -5.24
CA THR A 56 5.75 -5.08 -5.11
C THR A 56 4.72 -5.80 -5.96
N ASP A 57 3.46 -5.36 -5.90
CA ASP A 57 2.35 -6.00 -6.61
C ASP A 57 1.16 -5.05 -6.81
N VAL A 58 0.23 -5.43 -7.68
CA VAL A 58 -1.05 -4.76 -7.91
C VAL A 58 -2.19 -5.76 -7.95
N SER A 59 -3.34 -5.40 -7.37
CA SER A 59 -4.58 -6.19 -7.50
C SER A 59 -5.71 -5.35 -8.07
N TRP A 60 -6.63 -6.02 -8.77
CA TRP A 60 -7.84 -5.41 -9.30
C TRP A 60 -9.06 -6.04 -8.64
N ASP A 61 -9.90 -5.20 -8.05
CA ASP A 61 -11.08 -5.62 -7.31
C ASP A 61 -12.33 -4.87 -7.81
N PHE A 62 -13.49 -5.50 -7.61
CA PHE A 62 -14.80 -4.87 -7.83
C PHE A 62 -15.64 -4.99 -6.55
N PHE A 63 -15.97 -3.86 -5.93
CA PHE A 63 -16.78 -3.81 -4.72
C PHE A 63 -18.25 -3.61 -5.09
N HIS A 64 -19.04 -4.66 -4.92
CA HIS A 64 -20.48 -4.60 -5.14
C HIS A 64 -21.12 -3.62 -4.16
N GLU A 65 -22.15 -2.91 -4.61
CA GLU A 65 -22.97 -1.98 -3.81
C GLU A 65 -22.25 -0.70 -3.33
N GLU A 66 -21.02 -0.47 -3.78
CA GLU A 66 -20.25 0.75 -3.50
C GLU A 66 -20.40 1.81 -4.61
N ASP A 67 -20.39 3.09 -4.23
CA ASP A 67 -20.46 4.22 -5.18
C ASP A 67 -19.25 4.28 -6.14
N GLN A 68 -18.11 3.73 -5.70
CA GLN A 68 -16.87 3.65 -6.47
C GLN A 68 -16.40 2.18 -6.52
N PRO A 69 -17.05 1.36 -7.37
CA PRO A 69 -16.90 -0.10 -7.28
C PRO A 69 -15.59 -0.61 -7.86
N TYR A 70 -14.96 0.12 -8.79
CA TYR A 70 -13.69 -0.32 -9.38
C TYR A 70 -12.52 0.07 -8.49
N CYS A 71 -11.74 -0.89 -8.03
CA CYS A 71 -10.62 -0.61 -7.14
C CYS A 71 -9.32 -1.20 -7.66
N LEU A 72 -8.33 -0.35 -7.91
CA LEU A 72 -6.94 -0.77 -8.05
C LEU A 72 -6.31 -0.72 -6.65
N SER A 73 -5.71 -1.82 -6.22
CA SER A 73 -4.83 -1.84 -5.05
C SER A 73 -3.39 -1.88 -5.49
N ILE A 74 -2.52 -1.14 -4.79
CA ILE A 74 -1.08 -1.28 -4.95
C ILE A 74 -0.45 -1.71 -3.63
N TYR A 75 0.53 -2.59 -3.72
CA TYR A 75 1.29 -3.12 -2.61
C TYR A 75 2.73 -2.66 -2.77
N PHE A 76 3.29 -2.03 -1.74
CA PHE A 76 4.57 -1.33 -1.88
C PHE A 76 5.34 -1.25 -0.57
N THR A 77 6.63 -0.97 -0.71
CA THR A 77 7.55 -0.61 0.38
C THR A 77 8.10 0.78 0.13
N PHE A 78 8.31 1.58 1.18
CA PHE A 78 8.98 2.87 1.03
C PHE A 78 10.48 2.65 0.86
N GLU A 79 11.08 3.31 -0.12
CA GLU A 79 12.53 3.35 -0.24
C GLU A 79 13.01 4.55 0.57
N LEU A 80 13.44 4.29 1.81
CA LEU A 80 14.07 5.28 2.66
C LEU A 80 15.48 5.55 2.11
N GLY A 81 15.86 6.83 2.04
CA GLY A 81 17.23 7.19 1.72
C GLY A 81 18.18 6.71 2.82
N PRO A 82 19.49 6.61 2.55
CA PRO A 82 20.48 6.21 3.53
C PRO A 82 20.57 7.13 4.77
N GLU A 83 19.92 8.30 4.76
CA GLU A 83 19.87 9.24 5.88
C GLU A 83 18.56 9.14 6.72
N ASP A 84 17.61 8.29 6.32
CA ASP A 84 16.26 8.21 6.91
C ASP A 84 16.02 6.93 7.75
N THR A 85 17.07 6.14 8.04
CA THR A 85 17.02 4.94 8.90
C THR A 85 17.44 5.22 10.33
#